data_AF-A0A358QSR0-F1
#
_entry.id   AF-A0A358QSR0-F1
#
_cell.length_a   1.000
_cell.length_b   1.000
_cell.length_c   1.000
_cell.angle_alpha   90.00
_cell.angle_beta   90.00
_cell.angle_gamma   90.00
#
_symmetry.space_group_name_H-M   'P 1'
#
loop_
_entity.id
_entity.type
_entity.pdbx_description
1 polymer ?
#
loop_
_entity_poly.entity_id
_entity_poly.type
_entity_poly.pdbx_seq_one_letter_code
_entity_poly.pdbx_strand_id
1 'polypeptide(L)' 'MILNQAPVTLTYQVFCKGKLLWGKKEQKGWRVSFQASAYDRYFDFKPVEKILHEGMIRRIREGRFGG' A
#
# COMPACT_ATOMS: atom_id res chain seq x y z
N MET A 1 -6.31 -6.07 11.77
CA MET A 1 -5.86 -6.05 10.36
C MET A 1 -4.55 -6.82 10.25
N ILE A 2 -4.41 -7.74 9.29
CA ILE A 2 -3.19 -8.51 9.07
C ILE A 2 -2.48 -7.96 7.84
N LEU A 3 -1.22 -7.54 7.97
CA LEU A 3 -0.51 -6.78 6.92
C LEU A 3 -0.37 -7.54 5.59
N ASN A 4 -0.33 -8.86 5.64
CA ASN A 4 -0.26 -9.74 4.46
C ASN A 4 -1.58 -9.85 3.68
N GLN A 5 -2.68 -9.36 4.24
CA GLN A 5 -4.01 -9.29 3.62
C GLN A 5 -4.45 -7.84 3.36
N ALA A 6 -3.62 -6.87 3.72
CA ALA A 6 -3.93 -5.46 3.55
C ALA A 6 -3.73 -5.03 2.08
N PRO A 7 -4.46 -3.99 1.62
CA PRO A 7 -4.20 -3.35 0.34
C PRO A 7 -2.73 -2.93 0.22
N VAL A 8 -2.18 -3.02 -1.00
CA VAL A 8 -0.76 -2.74 -1.25
C VAL A 8 -0.32 -1.35 -0.79
N THR A 9 -1.20 -0.36 -0.95
CA THR A 9 -0.99 1.03 -0.54
C THR A 9 -0.82 1.14 0.97
N LEU A 10 -1.65 0.43 1.74
CA LEU A 10 -1.59 0.43 3.20
C LEU A 10 -0.34 -0.29 3.71
N THR A 11 0.00 -1.43 3.12
CA THR A 11 1.22 -2.17 3.44
C THR A 11 2.46 -1.31 3.22
N TYR A 12 2.54 -0.61 2.09
CA TYR A 12 3.63 0.34 1.79
C TYR A 12 3.70 1.47 2.82
N GLN A 13 2.56 2.10 3.16
CA GLN A 13 2.52 3.19 4.15
C GLN A 13 3.04 2.74 5.52
N VAL A 14 2.70 1.51 5.95
CA VAL A 14 3.19 0.96 7.22
C VAL A 14 4.71 0.77 7.21
N PHE A 15 5.29 0.28 6.12
CA PHE A 15 6.75 0.16 6.04
C PHE A 15 7.47 1.49 5.88
N CYS A 16 6.86 2.45 5.19
CA CYS A 16 7.46 3.76 4.92
C CYS A 16 7.42 4.69 6.14
N LYS A 17 6.30 4.69 6.89
CA LYS A 17 6.06 5.63 8.00
C LYS A 17 6.00 4.97 9.38
N GLY A 18 5.77 3.66 9.42
CA GLY A 18 5.64 2.93 10.67
C GLY A 18 6.98 2.68 11.36
N LYS A 19 6.90 2.36 12.65
CA LYS A 19 8.04 1.93 13.46
C LYS A 19 7.82 0.50 13.91
N LEU A 20 8.85 -0.34 13.79
CA LEU A 20 8.81 -1.70 14.29
C LEU A 20 8.73 -1.68 15.83
N LEU A 21 7.62 -2.15 16.39
CA LEU A 21 7.43 -2.24 17.84
C LEU A 21 7.99 -3.55 18.41
N TRP A 22 7.82 -4.65 17.68
CA TRP A 22 8.24 -5.98 18.10
C TRP A 22 8.49 -6.88 16.90
N GLY A 23 9.42 -7.83 17.03
CA GLY A 23 9.65 -8.87 16.04
C GLY A 23 10.55 -9.98 16.55
N LYS A 24 10.22 -11.21 16.17
CA LYS A 24 11.03 -12.41 16.38
C LYS A 24 12.37 -12.31 15.64
N LYS A 25 13.50 -12.49 16.33
CA LYS A 25 14.85 -12.28 15.77
C LYS A 25 15.12 -13.24 14.61
N GLU A 26 14.60 -14.45 14.73
CA GLU A 26 14.70 -15.58 13.80
C GLU A 26 13.92 -15.29 12.50
N GLN A 27 12.89 -14.45 12.57
CA GLN A 27 12.05 -14.07 11.44
C GLN A 27 12.48 -12.76 10.76
N LYS A 28 13.64 -12.20 11.13
CA LYS A 28 14.16 -10.97 10.53
C LYS A 28 14.26 -11.07 9.01
N GLY A 29 14.75 -12.20 8.49
CA GLY A 29 14.88 -12.45 7.04
C GLY A 29 13.53 -12.39 6.33
N TRP A 30 12.53 -13.12 6.83
CA TRP A 30 11.17 -13.11 6.29
C TRP A 30 10.58 -11.69 6.24
N ARG A 31 10.75 -10.90 7.32
CA ARG A 31 10.23 -9.53 7.37
C ARG A 31 10.87 -8.63 6.31
N VAL A 32 12.19 -8.74 6.10
CA VAL A 32 12.90 -7.97 5.07
C VAL A 32 12.41 -8.35 3.67
N SER A 33 12.27 -9.65 3.39
CA SER A 33 11.72 -10.11 2.10
C SER A 33 10.28 -9.64 1.88
N PHE A 34 9.45 -9.67 2.92
CA PHE A 34 8.07 -9.18 2.84
C PHE A 34 8.02 -7.66 2.61
N GLN A 35 8.90 -6.90 3.27
CA GLN A 35 9.03 -5.46 3.03
C GLN A 35 9.47 -5.16 1.59
N ALA A 36 10.50 -5.84 1.09
CA ALA A 36 10.95 -5.66 -0.30
C ALA A 36 9.82 -5.94 -1.30
N SER A 37 9.13 -7.08 -1.14
CA SER A 37 8.00 -7.43 -1.99
C SER A 37 6.85 -6.41 -1.91
N ALA A 38 6.61 -5.80 -0.75
CA ALA A 38 5.60 -4.76 -0.61
C ALA A 38 5.98 -3.48 -1.37
N TYR A 39 7.26 -3.12 -1.42
CA TYR A 39 7.75 -1.98 -2.20
C TYR A 39 7.59 -2.23 -3.69
N ASP A 40 8.04 -3.39 -4.18
CA ASP A 40 7.93 -3.77 -5.60
C ASP A 40 6.47 -3.69 -6.07
N ARG A 41 5.57 -4.37 -5.34
CA ARG A 41 4.14 -4.36 -5.66
C ARG A 41 3.52 -2.96 -5.61
N TYR A 42 3.94 -2.11 -4.67
CA TYR A 42 3.42 -0.74 -4.60
C TYR A 42 3.89 0.08 -5.79
N PHE A 43 5.15 -0.02 -6.19
CA PHE A 43 5.67 0.70 -7.34
C PHE A 43 5.04 0.22 -8.66
N ASP A 44 4.78 -1.08 -8.80
CA ASP A 44 4.03 -1.64 -9.94
C ASP A 44 2.57 -1.13 -9.95
N PHE A 45 1.97 -0.94 -8.77
CA PHE A 45 0.60 -0.43 -8.64
C PHE A 45 0.49 1.10 -8.76
N LYS A 46 1.58 1.84 -8.56
CA LYS A 46 1.58 3.31 -8.53
C LYS A 46 0.98 3.98 -9.78
N PRO A 47 1.22 3.50 -11.02
CA PRO A 47 0.54 4.03 -12.20
C PRO A 47 -0.98 3.84 -12.14
N VAL A 48 -1.45 2.69 -11.65
CA VAL A 48 -2.87 2.38 -11.49
C VAL A 48 -3.49 3.30 -10.43
N GLU A 49 -2.82 3.49 -9.30
CA GLU A 49 -3.23 4.42 -8.25
C GLU A 49 -3.45 5.84 -8.80
N LYS A 50 -2.54 6.32 -9.66
CA LYS A 50 -2.66 7.63 -10.32
C LYS A 50 -3.91 7.71 -11.20
N ILE A 51 -4.15 6.70 -12.06
CA ILE A 51 -5.32 6.67 -12.95
C ILE A 51 -6.62 6.66 -12.14
N LEU A 52 -6.68 5.83 -11.10
CA LEU A 52 -7.86 5.76 -10.22
C LEU A 52 -8.11 7.09 -9.52
N HIS A 53 -7.05 7.76 -9.05
CA HIS A 53 -7.14 9.06 -8.40
C HIS A 53 -7.64 10.15 -9.36
N GLU A 54 -7.10 10.22 -10.57
CA GLU A 54 -7.53 11.18 -11.59
C GLU A 54 -8.98 10.95 -12.02
N GLY A 55 -9.36 9.69 -12.25
CA GLY A 55 -10.74 9.31 -12.57
C GLY A 55 -11.72 9.67 -11.47
N MET A 56 -11.34 9.45 -10.21
CA MET A 56 -12.12 9.85 -9.04
C MET A 56 -12.30 11.37 -8.98
N ILE A 57 -11.24 12.17 -9.10
CA ILE A 57 -11.31 13.64 -9.12
C ILE A 57 -12.24 14.12 -10.22
N ARG A 58 -12.13 13.56 -11.42
CA ARG A 58 -12.99 13.90 -12.55
C ARG A 58 -14.47 13.67 -12.23
N ARG A 59 -14.79 12.50 -11.67
CA ARG A 59 -16.18 12.17 -11.29
C ARG A 59 -16.73 13.10 -10.22
N ILE A 60 -15.91 13.50 -9.25
CA ILE A 60 -16.29 14.49 -8.24
C ILE A 60 -16.63 15.83 -8.92
N ARG A 61 -15.78 16.31 -9.81
CA ARG A 61 -16.00 17.58 -10.55
C ARG A 61 -17.27 17.58 -11.38
N GLU A 62 -17.62 16.43 -11.97
CA GLU A 62 -18.81 16.29 -12.80
C GLU A 62 -20.08 16.00 -11.97
N GLY A 63 -20.01 15.98 -10.63
CA GLY A 63 -21.15 15.65 -9.77
C GLY A 63 -21.59 14.18 -9.86
N ARG A 64 -20.75 13.29 -10.38
CA ARG A 64 -21.01 11.86 -10.63
C ARG A 64 -20.36 10.93 -9.59
N PHE A 65 -20.01 11.49 -8.44
CA PHE A 65 -19.43 10.76 -7.32
C PHE A 65 -20.54 10.30 -6.38
N GLY A 66 -20.49 9.05 -5.93
CA GLY A 66 -21.52 8.45 -5.07
C GLY A 66 -22.52 7.56 -5.81
N GLY A 67 -23.02 7.99 -6.98
CA GLY A 67 -24.19 7.33 -7.58
C GLY A 67 -25.45 7.70 -6.83
#